data_AF-A0A1C5TL65-F1
#
_entry.id   AF-A0A1C5TL65-F1
#
_cell.length_a   1.000
_cell.length_b   1.000
_cell.length_c   1.000
_cell.angle_alpha   90.00
_cell.angle_beta   90.00
_cell.angle_gamma   90.00
#
_symmetry.space_group_name_H-M   'P 1'
#
loop_
_entity.id
_entity.type
_entity.pdbx_description
1 polymer ?
#
loop_
_entity_poly.entity_id
_entity_poly.type
_entity_poly.pdbx_seq_one_letter_code
_entity_poly.pdbx_strand_id
1 'polypeptide(L)'
;MTSEEALKTKILGRLDLSREVEDEELQELIFCVLEEESAVEYIPLEEKARLGKELFNAFRKLDLLQELIEDDEITEVMINGVQNIFVEKHGRLYLTDRHFVSRDKLDDVIQQIVAGTNRLVNEASPIVDTRLADGSRVNVVLYPVALNGPVVTIRKFPKEQITMDRLVELEALSEEVAGVLKKLVVSGYNIFISGGTGSGKTTLLNALSQYIPKEERLITIEDNAELQILDVPNLVRLEARNANVEGIGEITIRELIRSALRMRPNRIIVGEVRGPETIDMLQAIICTI
;
A
#
# COMPACT_ATOMS: atom_id res chain seq x y z
N MET A 1 -40.06 -7.22 -4.83
CA MET A 1 -38.69 -6.76 -5.16
C MET A 1 -38.30 -5.75 -4.11
N THR A 2 -37.82 -6.26 -2.99
CA THR A 2 -37.14 -5.50 -1.96
C THR A 2 -35.97 -4.77 -2.60
N SER A 3 -36.01 -3.44 -2.62
CA SER A 3 -34.93 -2.64 -3.20
C SER A 3 -33.73 -2.75 -2.27
N GLU A 4 -32.55 -3.01 -2.84
CA GLU A 4 -31.25 -3.03 -2.15
C GLU A 4 -31.05 -1.76 -1.30
N GLU A 5 -31.57 -0.62 -1.75
CA GLU A 5 -31.57 0.64 -1.00
C GLU A 5 -32.33 0.57 0.33
N ALA A 6 -33.45 -0.16 0.39
CA ALA A 6 -34.24 -0.31 1.61
C ALA A 6 -33.49 -1.14 2.67
N LEU A 7 -32.76 -2.17 2.23
CA LEU A 7 -31.88 -2.96 3.09
C LEU A 7 -30.72 -2.12 3.62
N LYS A 8 -30.10 -1.30 2.76
CA LYS A 8 -29.05 -0.36 3.16
C LYS A 8 -29.53 0.65 4.20
N THR A 9 -30.71 1.24 4.03
CA THR A 9 -31.27 2.19 5.01
C THR A 9 -31.50 1.53 6.38
N LYS A 10 -32.00 0.28 6.40
CA LYS A 10 -32.21 -0.46 7.66
C LYS A 10 -30.90 -0.76 8.38
N ILE A 11 -29.85 -1.12 7.65
CA ILE A 11 -28.53 -1.42 8.22
C ILE A 11 -27.88 -0.12 8.74
N LEU A 12 -27.92 0.98 7.98
CA LEU A 12 -27.44 2.31 8.41
C LEU A 12 -28.09 2.80 9.69
N GLY A 13 -29.41 2.57 9.85
CA GLY A 13 -30.13 2.96 11.06
C GLY A 13 -29.74 2.17 12.32
N ARG A 14 -29.01 1.05 12.15
CA ARG A 14 -28.58 0.18 13.25
C ARG A 14 -27.06 0.20 13.48
N LEU A 15 -26.29 0.76 12.55
CA LEU A 15 -24.85 0.91 12.68
C LEU A 15 -24.51 2.06 13.63
N ASP A 16 -23.66 1.79 14.62
CA ASP A 16 -23.08 2.82 15.47
C ASP A 16 -21.87 3.45 14.77
N LEU A 17 -22.11 4.59 14.11
CA LEU A 17 -21.09 5.35 13.38
C LEU A 17 -20.04 6.00 14.31
N SER A 18 -20.21 5.93 15.63
CA SER A 18 -19.27 6.53 16.59
C SER A 18 -18.04 5.65 16.89
N ARG A 19 -18.06 4.39 16.44
CA ARG A 19 -16.98 3.42 16.66
C ARG A 19 -16.69 2.61 15.40
N GLU A 20 -15.51 1.99 15.37
CA GLU A 20 -15.21 1.00 14.35
C GLU A 20 -16.09 -0.24 14.59
N VAL A 21 -16.82 -0.65 13.55
CA VAL A 21 -17.64 -1.87 13.56
C VAL A 21 -16.76 -3.01 13.08
N GLU A 22 -16.62 -4.04 13.92
CA GLU A 22 -15.88 -5.25 13.59
C GLU A 22 -16.61 -6.05 12.50
N ASP A 23 -15.86 -6.84 11.74
CA ASP A 23 -16.39 -7.57 10.59
C ASP A 23 -17.46 -8.59 10.99
N GLU A 24 -17.27 -9.24 12.14
CA GLU A 24 -18.23 -10.17 12.72
C GLU A 24 -19.53 -9.44 13.10
N GLU A 25 -19.43 -8.26 13.70
CA GLU A 25 -20.59 -7.44 14.09
C GLU A 25 -21.38 -6.97 12.87
N LEU A 26 -20.67 -6.54 11.81
CA LEU A 26 -21.31 -6.14 10.56
C LEU A 26 -21.99 -7.32 9.85
N GLN A 27 -21.33 -8.50 9.81
CA GLN A 27 -21.92 -9.71 9.23
C GLN A 27 -23.17 -10.16 9.99
N GLU A 28 -23.12 -10.16 11.33
CA GLU A 28 -24.28 -10.49 12.16
C GLU A 28 -25.43 -9.52 11.92
N LEU A 29 -25.14 -8.22 11.79
CA LEU A 29 -26.15 -7.21 11.54
C LEU A 29 -26.82 -7.39 10.16
N ILE A 30 -26.02 -7.64 9.12
CA ILE A 30 -26.52 -7.88 7.77
C ILE A 30 -27.35 -9.16 7.72
N PHE A 31 -26.88 -10.23 8.36
CA PHE A 31 -27.60 -11.49 8.46
C PHE A 31 -28.96 -11.29 9.16
N CYS A 32 -28.99 -10.57 10.29
CA CYS A 32 -30.24 -10.25 11.00
C CYS A 32 -31.23 -9.49 10.10
N VAL A 33 -30.76 -8.47 9.38
CA VAL A 33 -31.63 -7.67 8.50
C VAL A 33 -32.15 -8.51 7.32
N LEU A 34 -31.32 -9.38 6.73
CA LEU A 34 -31.74 -10.28 5.65
C LEU A 34 -32.74 -11.35 6.13
N GLU A 35 -32.59 -11.86 7.35
CA GLU A 35 -33.55 -12.79 7.95
C GLU A 35 -34.91 -12.13 8.20
N GLU A 36 -34.90 -10.93 8.79
CA GLU A 36 -36.11 -10.12 9.00
C GLU A 36 -36.84 -9.83 7.68
N GLU A 37 -36.10 -9.47 6.63
CA GLU A 37 -36.70 -9.21 5.32
C GLU A 37 -37.22 -10.48 4.67
N SER A 38 -36.52 -11.60 4.85
CA SER A 38 -36.94 -12.90 4.31
C SER A 38 -38.23 -13.44 4.92
N ALA A 39 -38.59 -12.95 6.12
CA ALA A 39 -39.87 -13.24 6.77
C ALA A 39 -41.03 -12.46 6.13
N VAL A 40 -40.75 -11.36 5.43
CA VAL A 40 -41.74 -10.51 4.73
C VAL A 40 -41.85 -10.90 3.26
N GLU A 41 -40.72 -11.13 2.58
CA GLU A 41 -40.65 -11.55 1.18
C GLU A 41 -39.68 -12.73 1.07
N TYR A 42 -40.08 -13.83 0.42
CA TYR A 42 -39.20 -15.00 0.31
C TYR A 42 -37.95 -14.68 -0.51
N ILE A 43 -36.77 -14.82 0.10
CA ILE A 43 -35.46 -14.66 -0.55
C ILE A 43 -34.75 -16.03 -0.55
N PRO A 44 -34.41 -16.61 -1.72
CA PRO A 44 -33.65 -17.85 -1.81
C PRO A 44 -32.29 -17.76 -1.10
N LEU A 45 -31.77 -18.89 -0.61
CA LEU A 45 -30.50 -18.94 0.12
C LEU A 45 -29.31 -18.41 -0.71
N GLU A 46 -29.27 -18.73 -1.99
CA GLU A 46 -28.22 -18.28 -2.91
C GLU A 46 -28.27 -16.75 -3.11
N GLU A 47 -29.48 -16.19 -3.20
CA GLU A 47 -29.70 -14.75 -3.29
C GLU A 47 -29.37 -14.02 -1.98
N LYS A 48 -29.70 -14.62 -0.82
CA LYS A 48 -29.28 -14.12 0.50
C LYS A 48 -27.76 -14.06 0.62
N ALA A 49 -27.06 -15.09 0.15
CA ALA A 49 -25.60 -15.13 0.18
C ALA A 49 -24.99 -14.03 -0.72
N ARG A 50 -25.57 -13.82 -1.91
CA ARG A 50 -25.15 -12.74 -2.82
C ARG A 50 -25.39 -11.35 -2.21
N LEU A 51 -26.62 -11.08 -1.76
CA LEU A 51 -27.00 -9.81 -1.13
C LEU A 51 -26.22 -9.54 0.15
N GLY A 52 -25.97 -10.58 0.96
CA GLY A 52 -25.17 -10.46 2.17
C GLY A 52 -23.74 -10.01 1.86
N LYS A 53 -23.12 -10.58 0.82
CA LYS A 53 -21.80 -10.16 0.35
C LYS A 53 -21.81 -8.73 -0.20
N GLU A 54 -22.79 -8.38 -1.03
CA GLU A 54 -22.95 -7.04 -1.60
C GLU A 54 -23.16 -5.96 -0.52
N LEU A 55 -24.03 -6.22 0.46
CA LEU A 55 -24.28 -5.33 1.59
C LEU A 55 -23.04 -5.22 2.49
N PHE A 56 -22.37 -6.34 2.77
CA PHE A 56 -21.15 -6.35 3.59
C PHE A 56 -20.07 -5.48 2.96
N ASN A 57 -19.88 -5.59 1.64
CA ASN A 57 -18.92 -4.77 0.93
C ASN A 57 -19.35 -3.30 0.91
N ALA A 58 -20.63 -3.00 0.69
CA ALA A 58 -21.14 -1.62 0.68
C ALA A 58 -20.96 -0.88 2.03
N PHE A 59 -21.00 -1.62 3.14
CA PHE A 59 -20.81 -1.12 4.51
C PHE A 59 -19.37 -1.16 5.01
N ARG A 60 -18.51 -1.95 4.37
CA ARG A 60 -17.07 -1.90 4.61
C ARG A 60 -16.47 -0.60 4.10
N LYS A 61 -15.45 -0.15 4.83
CA LYS A 61 -14.77 1.16 4.72
C LYS A 61 -14.18 1.51 3.34
N LEU A 62 -14.18 0.60 2.36
CA LEU A 62 -13.59 0.82 1.04
C LEU A 62 -14.48 0.33 -0.14
N ASP A 63 -15.67 -0.23 0.13
CA ASP A 63 -16.62 -0.71 -0.90
C ASP A 63 -15.97 -1.63 -1.95
N LEU A 64 -16.27 -1.44 -3.23
CA LEU A 64 -15.67 -2.08 -4.41
C LEU A 64 -14.14 -2.20 -4.34
N LEU A 65 -13.47 -1.22 -3.73
CA LEU A 65 -12.02 -1.16 -3.64
C LEU A 65 -11.47 -2.28 -2.74
N GLN A 66 -12.22 -2.69 -1.71
CA GLN A 66 -11.79 -3.75 -0.79
C GLN A 66 -11.54 -5.06 -1.55
N GLU A 67 -12.47 -5.44 -2.45
CA GLU A 67 -12.32 -6.67 -3.25
C GLU A 67 -11.10 -6.61 -4.18
N LEU A 68 -10.79 -5.43 -4.73
CA LEU A 68 -9.62 -5.24 -5.59
C LEU A 68 -8.31 -5.24 -4.79
N ILE A 69 -8.33 -4.72 -3.56
CA ILE A 69 -7.17 -4.73 -2.67
C ILE A 69 -6.90 -6.14 -2.14
N GLU A 70 -7.94 -6.92 -1.84
CA GLU A 70 -7.80 -8.28 -1.30
C GLU A 70 -7.31 -9.31 -2.32
N ASP A 71 -7.52 -9.09 -3.62
CA ASP A 71 -7.05 -9.98 -4.69
C ASP A 71 -5.52 -9.91 -4.84
N ASP A 72 -4.82 -10.96 -4.39
CA ASP A 72 -3.36 -11.06 -4.39
C ASP A 72 -2.72 -11.10 -5.78
N GLU A 73 -3.48 -11.36 -6.85
CA GLU A 73 -2.97 -11.25 -8.22
C GLU A 73 -2.83 -9.79 -8.68
N ILE A 74 -3.56 -8.88 -8.04
CA ILE A 74 -3.52 -7.45 -8.36
C ILE A 74 -2.34 -6.80 -7.66
N THR A 75 -1.52 -6.07 -8.42
CA THR A 75 -0.38 -5.30 -7.92
C THR A 75 -0.66 -3.80 -7.87
N GLU A 76 -1.54 -3.31 -8.75
CA GLU A 76 -1.90 -1.89 -8.84
C GLU A 76 -3.37 -1.73 -9.24
N VAL A 77 -4.05 -0.73 -8.67
CA VAL A 77 -5.42 -0.35 -8.98
C VAL A 77 -5.43 1.12 -9.40
N MET A 78 -6.07 1.43 -10.53
CA MET A 78 -6.17 2.78 -11.07
C MET A 78 -7.64 3.11 -11.34
N ILE A 79 -8.19 4.08 -10.62
CA ILE A 79 -9.55 4.57 -10.76
C ILE A 79 -9.49 5.92 -11.45
N ASN A 80 -10.04 6.00 -12.66
CA ASN A 80 -10.10 7.19 -13.48
C ASN A 80 -11.56 7.68 -13.58
N GLY A 81 -12.04 8.30 -12.50
CA GLY A 81 -13.45 8.61 -12.32
C GLY A 81 -14.30 7.36 -12.04
N VAL A 82 -15.63 7.50 -12.11
CA VAL A 82 -16.56 6.46 -11.64
C VAL A 82 -16.65 5.24 -12.57
N GLN A 83 -16.32 5.39 -13.85
CA GLN A 83 -16.53 4.35 -14.87
C GLN A 83 -15.29 3.52 -15.17
N ASN A 84 -14.10 4.13 -15.17
CA ASN A 84 -12.90 3.51 -15.72
C ASN A 84 -11.99 3.04 -14.59
N ILE A 85 -12.06 1.75 -14.25
CA ILE A 85 -11.20 1.14 -13.25
C ILE A 85 -10.28 0.13 -13.93
N PHE A 86 -8.97 0.35 -13.83
CA PHE A 86 -7.94 -0.53 -14.33
C PHE A 86 -7.24 -1.24 -13.18
N VAL A 87 -6.77 -2.44 -13.43
CA VAL A 87 -5.94 -3.22 -12.51
C VAL A 87 -4.72 -3.75 -13.23
N GLU A 88 -3.59 -3.78 -12.55
CA GLU A 88 -2.40 -4.47 -13.02
C GLU A 88 -2.37 -5.89 -12.44
N LYS A 89 -2.30 -6.90 -13.31
CA LYS A 89 -2.05 -8.30 -12.95
C LYS A 89 -0.85 -8.82 -13.73
N HIS A 90 0.13 -9.39 -13.04
CA HIS A 90 1.34 -9.97 -13.63
C HIS A 90 2.04 -9.04 -14.66
N GLY A 91 2.15 -7.74 -14.35
CA GLY A 91 2.82 -6.77 -15.23
C GLY A 91 2.00 -6.29 -16.43
N ARG A 92 0.70 -6.62 -16.49
CA ARG A 92 -0.20 -6.23 -17.58
C ARG A 92 -1.42 -5.50 -17.03
N LEU A 93 -1.86 -4.47 -17.74
CA LEU A 93 -3.04 -3.68 -17.41
C LEU A 93 -4.31 -4.28 -18.00
N TYR A 94 -5.36 -4.34 -17.18
CA TYR A 94 -6.69 -4.81 -17.54
C TYR A 94 -7.73 -3.78 -17.14
N LEU A 95 -8.66 -3.47 -18.05
CA LEU A 95 -9.88 -2.75 -17.69
C LEU A 95 -10.82 -3.73 -16.98
N THR A 96 -11.37 -3.32 -15.85
CA THR A 96 -12.36 -4.12 -15.12
C THR A 96 -13.77 -3.78 -15.57
N ASP A 97 -14.73 -4.70 -15.38
CA ASP A 97 -16.16 -4.45 -15.62
C ASP A 97 -16.83 -3.73 -14.44
N ARG A 98 -16.04 -3.37 -13.41
CA ARG A 98 -16.51 -2.74 -12.18
C ARG A 98 -16.54 -1.22 -12.31
N HIS A 99 -17.51 -0.60 -11.65
CA HIS A 99 -17.70 0.85 -11.64
C HIS A 99 -18.28 1.31 -10.31
N PHE A 100 -18.03 2.57 -9.95
CA PHE A 100 -18.68 3.22 -8.82
C PHE A 100 -20.09 3.67 -9.22
N VAL A 101 -21.05 3.50 -8.29
CA VAL A 101 -22.47 3.85 -8.51
C VAL A 101 -22.64 5.36 -8.72
N SER A 102 -21.84 6.17 -8.02
CA SER A 102 -21.89 7.63 -8.13
C SER A 102 -20.53 8.25 -7.82
N ARG A 103 -20.39 9.53 -8.17
CA ARG A 103 -19.23 10.33 -7.79
C ARG A 103 -19.14 10.48 -6.27
N ASP A 104 -20.28 10.75 -5.63
CA ASP A 104 -20.35 10.93 -4.17
C ASP A 104 -19.82 9.68 -3.43
N LYS A 105 -20.14 8.47 -3.93
CA LYS A 105 -19.64 7.24 -3.32
C LYS A 105 -18.11 7.09 -3.45
N LEU A 106 -17.54 7.49 -4.59
CA LEU A 106 -16.09 7.51 -4.78
C LEU A 106 -15.43 8.56 -3.86
N ASP A 107 -16.04 9.74 -3.75
CA ASP A 107 -15.58 10.80 -2.85
C ASP A 107 -15.63 10.34 -1.37
N ASP A 108 -16.69 9.63 -0.95
CA ASP A 108 -16.79 9.04 0.39
C ASP A 108 -15.65 8.04 0.68
N VAL A 109 -15.36 7.14 -0.28
CA VAL A 109 -14.24 6.18 -0.16
C VAL A 109 -12.91 6.92 -0.08
N ILE A 110 -12.71 7.97 -0.88
CA ILE A 110 -11.51 8.81 -0.82
C ILE A 110 -11.36 9.46 0.57
N GLN A 111 -12.43 10.03 1.12
CA GLN A 111 -12.40 10.63 2.46
C GLN A 111 -12.07 9.59 3.53
N GLN A 112 -12.58 8.37 3.41
CA GLN A 112 -12.26 7.27 4.32
C GLN A 112 -10.78 6.86 4.26
N ILE A 113 -10.21 6.73 3.06
CA ILE A 113 -8.78 6.45 2.88
C ILE A 113 -7.94 7.55 3.53
N VAL A 114 -8.29 8.81 3.26
CA VAL A 114 -7.51 9.94 3.74
C VAL A 114 -7.65 10.10 5.24
N ALA A 115 -8.83 9.91 5.83
CA ALA A 115 -9.07 10.04 7.27
C ALA A 115 -8.22 9.08 8.13
N GLY A 116 -7.85 7.90 7.60
CA GLY A 116 -6.94 6.96 8.26
C GLY A 116 -5.50 7.48 8.41
N THR A 117 -5.17 8.57 7.72
CA THR A 117 -3.90 9.26 7.81
C THR A 117 -4.16 10.71 8.19
N ASN A 118 -3.32 11.36 9.00
CA ASN A 118 -3.60 12.72 9.45
C ASN A 118 -3.35 13.76 8.31
N ARG A 119 -4.01 13.59 7.17
CA ARG A 119 -3.91 14.31 5.90
C ARG A 119 -5.31 14.75 5.49
N LEU A 120 -5.39 15.71 4.56
CA LEU A 120 -6.66 16.28 4.06
C LEU A 120 -6.62 16.34 2.55
N VAL A 121 -7.76 16.11 1.91
CA VAL A 121 -7.94 16.29 0.46
C VAL A 121 -9.28 16.98 0.19
N ASN A 122 -9.25 18.05 -0.61
CA ASN A 122 -10.41 18.84 -1.00
C ASN A 122 -10.07 19.71 -2.23
N GLU A 123 -11.00 20.54 -2.70
CA GLU A 123 -10.76 21.38 -3.88
C GLU A 123 -9.62 22.41 -3.72
N ALA A 124 -9.32 22.84 -2.49
CA ALA A 124 -8.21 23.75 -2.19
C ALA A 124 -6.86 23.01 -2.08
N SER A 125 -6.88 21.73 -1.76
CA SER A 125 -5.72 20.82 -1.70
C SER A 125 -6.07 19.52 -2.43
N PRO A 126 -6.12 19.56 -3.78
CA PRO A 126 -6.73 18.49 -4.58
C PRO A 126 -5.83 17.28 -4.76
N ILE A 127 -4.58 17.31 -4.30
CA ILE A 127 -3.62 16.21 -4.45
C ILE A 127 -3.20 15.75 -3.06
N VAL A 128 -3.27 14.45 -2.81
CA VAL A 128 -2.74 13.85 -1.59
C VAL A 128 -2.11 12.49 -1.88
N ASP A 129 -0.93 12.28 -1.32
CA ASP A 129 -0.34 10.94 -1.18
C ASP A 129 -0.63 10.42 0.22
N THR A 130 -0.99 9.15 0.34
CA THR A 130 -1.31 8.52 1.61
C THR A 130 -1.07 7.00 1.58
N ARG A 131 -1.45 6.30 2.64
CA ARG A 131 -1.32 4.85 2.79
C ARG A 131 -2.58 4.23 3.36
N LEU A 132 -2.86 3.02 2.91
CA LEU A 132 -3.81 2.12 3.55
C LEU A 132 -3.17 1.42 4.75
N ALA A 133 -4.01 0.76 5.56
CA ALA A 133 -3.59 0.04 6.75
C ALA A 133 -2.63 -1.14 6.44
N ASP A 134 -2.72 -1.73 5.26
CA ASP A 134 -1.83 -2.80 4.76
C ASP A 134 -0.46 -2.28 4.25
N GLY A 135 -0.25 -0.96 4.26
CA GLY A 135 0.96 -0.30 3.76
C GLY A 135 0.91 0.04 2.27
N SER A 136 -0.17 -0.31 1.56
CA SER A 136 -0.37 0.05 0.16
C SER A 136 -0.39 1.56 -0.02
N ARG A 137 0.28 2.04 -1.07
CA ARG A 137 0.42 3.47 -1.33
C ARG A 137 -0.76 3.95 -2.14
N VAL A 138 -1.33 5.08 -1.75
CA VAL A 138 -2.46 5.70 -2.43
C VAL A 138 -2.09 7.11 -2.87
N ASN A 139 -2.30 7.42 -4.13
CA ASN A 139 -2.32 8.77 -4.65
C ASN A 139 -3.76 9.14 -5.03
N VAL A 140 -4.22 10.30 -4.60
CA VAL A 140 -5.53 10.84 -4.95
C VAL A 140 -5.37 12.21 -5.60
N VAL A 141 -6.11 12.43 -6.68
CA VAL A 141 -6.21 13.72 -7.37
C VAL A 141 -7.68 14.07 -7.61
N LEU A 142 -8.12 15.22 -7.10
CA LEU A 142 -9.48 15.76 -7.22
C LEU A 142 -9.56 16.91 -8.23
N TYR A 143 -10.79 17.32 -8.53
CA TYR A 143 -11.08 18.59 -9.20
C TYR A 143 -10.55 19.77 -8.35
N PRO A 144 -10.00 20.85 -8.95
CA PRO A 144 -9.93 21.17 -10.39
C PRO A 144 -8.74 20.57 -11.16
N VAL A 145 -7.87 19.77 -10.52
CA VAL A 145 -6.69 19.19 -11.19
C VAL A 145 -7.08 18.00 -12.06
N ALA A 146 -7.91 17.10 -11.53
CA ALA A 146 -8.47 15.99 -12.30
C ALA A 146 -9.82 16.38 -12.94
N LEU A 147 -9.80 16.65 -14.24
CA LEU A 147 -10.99 17.08 -15.00
C LEU A 147 -11.97 15.94 -15.29
N ASN A 148 -11.49 14.70 -15.24
CA ASN A 148 -12.28 13.50 -15.57
C ASN A 148 -13.07 12.95 -14.36
N GLY A 149 -13.08 13.70 -13.25
CA GLY A 149 -13.55 13.23 -11.94
C GLY A 149 -12.39 12.83 -11.02
N PRO A 150 -12.68 12.36 -9.79
CA PRO A 150 -11.67 11.91 -8.85
C PRO A 150 -10.82 10.78 -9.43
N VAL A 151 -9.50 10.89 -9.27
CA VAL A 151 -8.52 9.89 -9.71
C VAL A 151 -7.86 9.30 -8.47
N VAL A 152 -7.79 7.97 -8.41
CA VAL A 152 -7.13 7.24 -7.31
C VAL A 152 -6.20 6.20 -7.92
N THR A 153 -4.94 6.20 -7.50
CA THR A 153 -3.97 5.16 -7.86
C THR A 153 -3.50 4.47 -6.58
N ILE A 154 -3.66 3.16 -6.51
CA ILE A 154 -3.24 2.34 -5.38
C ILE A 154 -2.20 1.35 -5.86
N ARG A 155 -0.98 1.48 -5.33
CA ARG A 155 0.07 0.50 -5.55
C ARG A 155 0.17 -0.37 -4.32
N LYS A 156 -0.16 -1.65 -4.48
CA LYS A 156 -0.23 -2.58 -3.36
C LYS A 156 1.14 -2.86 -2.76
N PHE A 157 1.17 -2.98 -1.45
CA PHE A 157 2.35 -3.48 -0.76
C PHE A 157 2.47 -4.99 -1.02
N PRO A 158 3.59 -5.50 -1.55
CA PRO A 158 3.73 -6.93 -1.81
C PRO A 158 3.58 -7.73 -0.51
N LYS A 159 2.62 -8.66 -0.45
CA LYS A 159 2.44 -9.55 0.71
C LYS A 159 3.59 -10.54 0.84
N GLU A 160 4.06 -11.08 -0.28
CA GLU A 160 5.15 -12.05 -0.32
C GLU A 160 6.46 -11.42 -0.81
N GLN A 161 7.53 -11.67 -0.05
CA GLN A 161 8.88 -11.31 -0.44
C GLN A 161 9.39 -12.30 -1.49
N ILE A 162 9.91 -11.76 -2.60
CA ILE A 162 10.69 -12.57 -3.52
C ILE A 162 12.03 -12.87 -2.84
N THR A 163 12.23 -14.13 -2.46
CA THR A 163 13.48 -14.62 -1.85
C THR A 163 14.59 -14.73 -2.89
N MET A 164 15.84 -14.82 -2.43
CA MET A 164 16.97 -15.07 -3.34
C MET A 164 16.79 -16.40 -4.09
N ASP A 165 16.30 -17.44 -3.42
CA ASP A 165 16.02 -18.74 -4.03
C ASP A 165 15.00 -18.59 -5.16
N ARG A 166 13.94 -17.79 -4.93
CA ARG A 166 12.95 -17.50 -5.97
C ARG A 166 13.55 -16.74 -7.15
N LEU A 167 14.48 -15.82 -6.93
CA LEU A 167 15.18 -15.12 -8.02
C LEU A 167 16.03 -16.09 -8.86
N VAL A 168 16.64 -17.10 -8.25
CA VAL A 168 17.39 -18.14 -8.96
C VAL A 168 16.43 -19.04 -9.75
N GLU A 169 15.30 -19.44 -9.17
CA GLU A 169 14.26 -20.21 -9.88
C GLU A 169 13.68 -19.49 -11.09
N LEU A 170 13.56 -18.16 -11.00
CA LEU A 170 13.11 -17.30 -12.10
C LEU A 170 14.23 -17.00 -13.12
N GLU A 171 15.41 -17.62 -12.97
CA GLU A 171 16.59 -17.40 -13.80
C GLU A 171 17.05 -15.93 -13.87
N ALA A 172 16.69 -15.11 -12.87
CA ALA A 172 17.10 -13.71 -12.80
C ALA A 172 18.60 -13.58 -12.49
N LEU A 173 19.18 -14.56 -11.80
CA LEU A 173 20.61 -14.76 -11.60
C LEU A 173 20.93 -16.24 -11.37
N SER A 174 22.19 -16.63 -11.58
CA SER A 174 22.64 -17.99 -11.27
C SER A 174 22.87 -18.19 -9.76
N GLU A 175 22.79 -19.45 -9.33
CA GLU A 175 23.11 -19.86 -7.95
C GLU A 175 24.55 -19.46 -7.55
N GLU A 176 25.49 -19.55 -8.48
CA GLU A 176 26.87 -19.12 -8.27
C GLU A 176 26.95 -17.63 -7.91
N VAL A 177 26.24 -16.77 -8.65
CA VAL A 177 26.19 -15.33 -8.39
C VAL A 177 25.50 -15.04 -7.07
N ALA A 178 24.40 -15.73 -6.76
CA ALA A 178 23.71 -15.61 -5.47
C ALA A 178 24.65 -15.94 -4.30
N GLY A 179 25.45 -17.01 -4.44
CA GLY A 179 26.46 -17.41 -3.46
C GLY A 179 27.57 -16.38 -3.26
N VAL A 180 28.03 -15.73 -4.34
CA VAL A 180 29.02 -14.64 -4.26
C VAL A 180 28.42 -13.42 -3.56
N LEU A 181 27.21 -12.99 -3.96
CA LEU A 181 26.53 -11.84 -3.35
C LEU A 181 26.29 -12.05 -1.85
N LYS A 182 25.87 -13.26 -1.44
CA LYS A 182 25.73 -13.62 -0.03
C LYS A 182 27.03 -13.39 0.76
N LYS A 183 28.16 -13.84 0.22
CA LYS A 183 29.47 -13.64 0.87
C LYS A 183 29.80 -12.16 1.00
N LEU A 184 29.57 -11.36 -0.05
CA LEU A 184 29.80 -9.92 -0.01
C LEU A 184 28.94 -9.22 1.05
N VAL A 185 27.66 -9.57 1.14
CA VAL A 185 26.75 -9.03 2.17
C VAL A 185 27.27 -9.38 3.56
N VAL A 186 27.52 -10.66 3.85
CA VAL A 186 27.98 -11.13 5.17
C VAL A 186 29.33 -10.48 5.55
N SER A 187 30.22 -10.26 4.58
CA SER A 187 31.53 -9.64 4.82
C SER A 187 31.51 -8.11 4.96
N GLY A 188 30.35 -7.45 4.90
CA GLY A 188 30.28 -6.01 5.15
C GLY A 188 30.58 -5.12 3.95
N TYR A 189 30.62 -5.67 2.73
CA TYR A 189 30.91 -4.87 1.54
C TYR A 189 29.77 -3.89 1.21
N ASN A 190 30.14 -2.72 0.71
CA ASN A 190 29.18 -1.75 0.16
C ASN A 190 28.73 -2.23 -1.23
N ILE A 191 27.42 -2.35 -1.43
CA ILE A 191 26.82 -2.85 -2.66
C ILE A 191 25.88 -1.80 -3.23
N PHE A 192 26.03 -1.51 -4.52
CA PHE A 192 25.16 -0.63 -5.28
C PHE A 192 24.39 -1.46 -6.31
N ILE A 193 23.07 -1.35 -6.31
CA ILE A 193 22.20 -2.01 -7.29
C ILE A 193 21.70 -0.95 -8.26
N SER A 194 21.94 -1.13 -9.54
CA SER A 194 21.57 -0.19 -10.59
C SER A 194 20.75 -0.88 -11.68
N GLY A 195 19.96 -0.09 -12.43
CA GLY A 195 19.02 -0.61 -13.43
C GLY A 195 17.85 0.35 -13.67
N GLY A 196 17.11 0.14 -14.77
CA GLY A 196 15.95 0.95 -15.14
C GLY A 196 14.80 0.86 -14.13
N THR A 197 13.81 1.73 -14.25
CA THR A 197 12.57 1.64 -13.47
C THR A 197 11.90 0.29 -13.75
N GLY A 198 11.42 -0.38 -12.70
CA GLY A 198 10.76 -1.69 -12.82
C GLY A 198 11.71 -2.88 -13.05
N SER A 199 13.04 -2.69 -13.09
CA SER A 199 13.99 -3.80 -13.35
C SER A 199 14.25 -4.73 -12.15
N GLY A 200 13.44 -4.67 -11.09
CA GLY A 200 13.62 -5.51 -9.90
C GLY A 200 14.73 -5.09 -8.93
N LYS A 201 15.20 -3.83 -8.96
CA LYS A 201 16.26 -3.33 -8.05
C LYS A 201 15.90 -3.51 -6.57
N THR A 202 14.75 -2.98 -6.16
CA THR A 202 14.28 -3.07 -4.78
C THR A 202 14.03 -4.52 -4.38
N THR A 203 13.57 -5.35 -5.32
CA THR A 203 13.40 -6.80 -5.11
C THR A 203 14.73 -7.47 -4.78
N LEU A 204 15.78 -7.23 -5.58
CA LEU A 204 17.11 -7.77 -5.30
C LEU A 204 17.69 -7.21 -4.00
N LEU A 205 17.50 -5.92 -3.73
CA LEU A 205 17.93 -5.31 -2.47
C LEU A 205 17.28 -5.97 -1.26
N ASN A 206 15.96 -6.21 -1.32
CA ASN A 206 15.21 -6.86 -0.26
C ASN A 206 15.71 -8.30 -0.04
N ALA A 207 15.90 -9.06 -1.12
CA ALA A 207 16.46 -10.42 -1.06
C ALA A 207 17.88 -10.45 -0.45
N LEU A 208 18.75 -9.52 -0.83
CA LEU A 208 20.10 -9.41 -0.27
C LEU A 208 20.10 -8.99 1.20
N SER A 209 19.16 -8.14 1.60
CA SER A 209 19.06 -7.67 2.99
C SER A 209 18.84 -8.82 3.99
N GLN A 210 18.26 -9.93 3.55
CA GLN A 210 18.05 -11.12 4.37
C GLN A 210 19.35 -11.85 4.74
N TYR A 211 20.44 -11.63 3.99
CA TYR A 211 21.76 -12.19 4.30
C TYR A 211 22.58 -11.36 5.28
N ILE A 212 22.08 -10.21 5.73
CA ILE A 212 22.76 -9.41 6.75
C ILE A 212 22.70 -10.16 8.09
N PRO A 213 23.83 -10.29 8.82
CA PRO A 213 23.84 -10.89 10.16
C PRO A 213 22.83 -10.22 11.10
N LYS A 214 22.04 -11.03 11.82
CA LYS A 214 20.86 -10.56 12.56
C LYS A 214 21.21 -9.82 13.85
N GLU A 215 22.46 -9.93 14.30
CA GLU A 215 23.01 -9.23 15.47
C GLU A 215 23.41 -7.78 15.16
N GLU A 216 23.51 -7.41 13.87
CA GLU A 216 23.88 -6.07 13.43
C GLU A 216 22.72 -5.06 13.66
N ARG A 217 23.09 -3.79 13.87
CA ARG A 217 22.15 -2.67 13.86
C ARG A 217 21.93 -2.18 12.44
N LEU A 218 20.71 -2.33 11.94
CA LEU A 218 20.31 -1.95 10.59
C LEU A 218 19.47 -0.68 10.64
N ILE A 219 19.75 0.25 9.71
CA ILE A 219 18.93 1.44 9.48
C ILE A 219 18.49 1.44 8.03
N THR A 220 17.20 1.39 7.75
CA THR A 220 16.66 1.60 6.40
C THR A 220 16.26 3.07 6.22
N ILE A 221 16.49 3.59 5.02
CA ILE A 221 16.11 4.95 4.62
C ILE A 221 15.46 4.86 3.25
N GLU A 222 14.19 5.25 3.15
CA GLU A 222 13.41 5.10 1.92
C GLU A 222 12.52 6.33 1.72
N ASP A 223 12.25 6.72 0.47
CA ASP A 223 11.23 7.74 0.20
C ASP A 223 9.87 7.27 0.72
N ASN A 224 9.53 6.02 0.43
CA ASN A 224 8.46 5.34 1.11
C ASN A 224 8.89 3.91 1.41
N ALA A 225 8.71 3.44 2.64
CA ALA A 225 9.16 2.12 3.07
C ALA A 225 8.60 0.97 2.19
N GLU A 226 9.46 0.29 1.42
CA GLU A 226 9.21 -0.95 0.66
C GLU A 226 9.98 -2.14 1.25
N LEU A 227 11.12 -1.90 1.90
CA LEU A 227 11.96 -2.96 2.44
C LEU A 227 11.28 -3.69 3.59
N GLN A 228 11.30 -5.01 3.51
CA GLN A 228 10.70 -5.92 4.47
C GLN A 228 11.79 -6.80 5.11
N ILE A 229 12.55 -6.21 6.03
CA ILE A 229 13.62 -6.92 6.73
C ILE A 229 13.03 -7.73 7.88
N LEU A 230 13.23 -9.04 7.85
CA LEU A 230 12.68 -9.98 8.84
C LEU A 230 13.74 -10.38 9.86
N ASP A 231 13.28 -10.69 11.07
CA ASP A 231 14.07 -11.31 12.14
C ASP A 231 15.34 -10.54 12.54
N VAL A 232 15.33 -9.21 12.39
CA VAL A 232 16.40 -8.31 12.85
C VAL A 232 15.86 -7.50 14.04
N PRO A 233 16.25 -7.83 15.29
CA PRO A 233 15.74 -7.12 16.47
C PRO A 233 16.16 -5.64 16.51
N ASN A 234 17.37 -5.33 16.01
CA ASN A 234 17.95 -3.99 16.05
C ASN A 234 17.77 -3.24 14.72
N LEU A 235 16.52 -3.11 14.30
CA LEU A 235 16.12 -2.47 13.05
C LEU A 235 15.50 -1.09 13.31
N VAL A 236 16.03 -0.06 12.65
CA VAL A 236 15.43 1.28 12.59
C VAL A 236 14.95 1.52 11.15
N ARG A 237 13.69 1.91 10.99
CA ARG A 237 13.12 2.25 9.68
C ARG A 237 12.87 3.75 9.62
N LEU A 238 13.53 4.42 8.69
CA LEU A 238 13.39 5.85 8.45
C LEU A 238 12.73 6.06 7.09
N GLU A 239 11.78 6.98 7.04
CA GLU A 239 11.04 7.30 5.83
C GLU A 239 11.11 8.80 5.58
N ALA A 240 11.38 9.19 4.33
CA ALA A 240 11.33 10.58 3.93
C ALA A 240 9.89 11.11 4.02
N ARG A 241 9.77 12.42 4.21
CA ARG A 241 8.47 13.06 4.31
C ARG A 241 8.45 14.27 3.40
N ASN A 242 7.51 14.30 2.46
CA ASN A 242 7.26 15.50 1.67
C ASN A 242 6.73 16.63 2.55
N ALA A 243 7.03 17.86 2.15
CA ALA A 243 6.41 19.04 2.75
C ALA A 243 4.88 18.93 2.74
N ASN A 244 4.22 19.51 3.74
CA ASN A 244 2.78 19.72 3.68
C ASN A 244 2.43 20.74 2.56
N VAL A 245 1.13 20.99 2.35
CA VAL A 245 0.64 21.94 1.34
C VAL A 245 1.21 23.35 1.51
N GLU A 246 1.65 23.71 2.72
CA GLU A 246 2.26 24.99 3.07
C GLU A 246 3.80 25.01 2.91
N GLY A 247 4.39 23.92 2.42
CA GLY A 247 5.84 23.82 2.23
C GLY A 247 6.63 23.51 3.53
N ILE A 248 5.95 23.12 4.60
CA ILE A 248 6.53 22.93 5.94
C ILE A 248 6.66 21.43 6.27
N GLY A 249 7.77 21.08 6.95
CA GLY A 249 7.96 19.76 7.52
C GLY A 249 8.48 18.71 6.53
N GLU A 250 9.13 19.15 5.46
CA GLU A 250 9.92 18.26 4.59
C GLU A 250 11.04 17.62 5.40
N ILE A 251 11.23 16.31 5.21
CA ILE A 251 12.37 15.55 5.71
C ILE A 251 12.90 14.75 4.53
N THR A 252 14.08 15.13 4.06
CA THR A 252 14.70 14.52 2.88
C THR A 252 15.49 13.26 3.24
N ILE A 253 15.69 12.34 2.28
CA ILE A 253 16.61 11.20 2.43
C ILE A 253 17.99 11.68 2.90
N ARG A 254 18.45 12.82 2.37
CA ARG A 254 19.72 13.44 2.74
C ARG A 254 19.83 13.71 4.25
N GLU A 255 18.78 14.28 4.84
CA GLU A 255 18.73 14.55 6.28
C GLU A 255 18.69 13.26 7.10
N LEU A 256 17.93 12.26 6.62
CA LEU A 256 17.87 10.95 7.24
C LEU A 256 19.22 10.23 7.23
N ILE A 257 19.99 10.31 6.14
CA ILE A 257 21.35 9.75 6.06
C ILE A 257 22.25 10.38 7.13
N ARG A 258 22.24 11.71 7.25
CA ARG A 258 23.03 12.43 8.28
C ARG A 258 22.62 12.06 9.69
N SER A 259 21.32 11.88 9.91
CA SER A 259 20.78 11.44 11.20
C SER A 259 21.21 10.01 11.52
N ALA A 260 21.08 9.10 10.54
CA ALA A 260 21.45 7.69 10.67
C ALA A 260 22.92 7.50 11.05
N LEU A 261 23.84 8.31 10.51
CA LEU A 261 25.26 8.26 10.90
C LEU A 261 25.51 8.50 12.39
N ARG A 262 24.62 9.21 13.08
CA ARG A 262 24.71 9.46 14.54
C ARG A 262 24.05 8.36 15.37
N MET A 263 23.35 7.43 14.73
CA MET A 263 22.64 6.33 15.39
C MET A 263 23.50 5.07 15.56
N ARG A 264 24.81 5.16 15.31
CA ARG A 264 25.77 4.04 15.40
C ARG A 264 25.31 2.80 14.61
N PRO A 265 25.02 2.93 13.31
CA PRO A 265 24.60 1.78 12.49
C PRO A 265 25.77 0.82 12.24
N ASN A 266 25.46 -0.46 12.10
CA ASN A 266 26.33 -1.42 11.42
C ASN A 266 26.07 -1.38 9.91
N ARG A 267 24.80 -1.24 9.50
CA ARG A 267 24.37 -1.10 8.10
C ARG A 267 23.41 0.06 7.93
N ILE A 268 23.60 0.79 6.85
CA ILE A 268 22.60 1.72 6.31
C ILE A 268 22.16 1.17 4.97
N ILE A 269 20.86 0.95 4.80
CA ILE A 269 20.26 0.52 3.54
C ILE A 269 19.42 1.67 3.03
N VAL A 270 19.76 2.17 1.84
CA VAL A 270 19.03 3.24 1.18
C VAL A 270 18.22 2.63 0.04
N GLY A 271 16.89 2.76 0.08
CA GLY A 271 16.00 2.11 -0.90
C GLY A 271 16.24 2.60 -2.32
N GLU A 272 16.38 3.91 -2.49
CA GLU A 272 16.80 4.51 -3.74
C GLU A 272 17.49 5.85 -3.54
N VAL A 273 18.31 6.22 -4.53
CA VAL A 273 19.06 7.47 -4.57
C VAL A 273 18.85 8.05 -5.97
N ARG A 274 18.23 9.22 -6.05
CA ARG A 274 17.84 9.91 -7.30
C ARG A 274 18.49 11.29 -7.46
N GLY A 275 19.20 11.78 -6.45
CA GLY A 275 19.58 13.19 -6.38
C GLY A 275 20.76 13.51 -5.46
N PRO A 276 20.76 14.72 -4.86
CA PRO A 276 21.89 15.26 -4.08
C PRO A 276 22.34 14.39 -2.92
N GLU A 277 21.46 13.55 -2.38
CA GLU A 277 21.72 12.61 -1.30
C GLU A 277 22.79 11.56 -1.65
N THR A 278 23.08 11.35 -2.94
CA THR A 278 24.20 10.52 -3.41
C THR A 278 25.53 10.93 -2.77
N ILE A 279 25.79 12.24 -2.67
CA ILE A 279 27.06 12.76 -2.16
C ILE A 279 27.19 12.45 -0.67
N ASP A 280 26.13 12.69 0.11
CA ASP A 280 26.11 12.40 1.54
C ASP A 280 26.21 10.89 1.79
N MET A 281 25.65 10.05 0.92
CA MET A 281 25.83 8.59 0.98
C MET A 281 27.27 8.17 0.70
N LEU A 282 27.93 8.76 -0.30
CA LEU A 282 29.35 8.52 -0.57
C LEU A 282 30.23 8.98 0.60
N GLN A 283 29.89 10.11 1.22
CA GLN A 283 30.58 10.58 2.43
C GLN A 283 30.39 9.61 3.61
N ALA A 284 29.20 9.05 3.80
CA ALA A 284 28.95 8.00 4.79
C ALA A 284 29.88 6.79 4.59
N ILE A 285 30.07 6.35 3.34
CA ILE A 285 30.95 5.24 3.00
C ILE A 285 32.42 5.54 3.34
N ILE A 286 32.88 6.77 3.11
CA ILE A 286 34.28 7.17 3.30
C ILE A 286 34.59 7.42 4.79
N CYS A 287 33.67 8.01 5.55
CA CYS A 287 33.89 8.40 6.95
C CYS A 287 33.66 7.27 7.97
N THR A 288 33.16 6.11 7.54
CA THR A 288 32.93 4.94 8.41
C THR A 288 34.11 3.95 8.35
N ILE A 289 35.20 4.32 7.67
CA ILE A 289 36.51 3.64 7.64
C ILE A 289 37.47 4.40 8.57
#